data_AF-A0A4S2JQR6-F1
#
_entry.id   AF-A0A4S2JQR6-F1
#
_cell.length_a   1.000
_cell.length_b   1.000
_cell.length_c   1.000
_cell.angle_alpha   90.00
_cell.angle_beta   90.00
_cell.angle_gamma   90.00
#
_symmetry.space_group_name_H-M   'P 1'
#
loop_
_entity.id
_entity.type
_entity.pdbx_description
1 polymer ?
#
loop_
_entity_poly.entity_id
_entity_poly.type
_entity_poly.pdbx_seq_one_letter_code
_entity_poly.pdbx_strand_id
1 'polypeptide(L)'
;MENNISKRKYKSYTAVDKIKILKECGNASMAKISRKYNISTQTIRNWKKNKLQLEELTRNKNSSKIKRVRRPTSEVFDKALHIWFQELRMRSIPISGPIIKAKALEMSKE
;
A
#
# COMPACT_ATOMS: atom_id res chain seq x y z
N MET A 1 2.00 15.59 39.20
CA MET A 1 1.09 14.70 38.44
C MET A 1 1.89 14.10 37.30
N GLU A 2 2.41 12.88 37.47
CA GLU A 2 3.10 12.17 36.40
C GLU A 2 2.08 11.77 35.33
N ASN A 3 2.08 12.50 34.21
CA ASN A 3 1.42 12.04 33.01
C ASN A 3 2.20 10.83 32.49
N ASN A 4 1.78 9.63 32.91
CA ASN A 4 2.27 8.37 32.38
C ASN A 4 1.77 8.24 30.92
N ILE A 5 2.45 8.93 30.00
CA ILE A 5 2.17 8.87 28.57
C ILE A 5 2.69 7.51 28.09
N SER A 6 1.87 6.48 28.32
CA SER A 6 2.12 5.18 27.71
C SER A 6 2.24 5.37 26.19
N LYS A 7 3.40 5.01 25.64
CA LYS A 7 3.64 5.12 24.20
C LYS A 7 2.55 4.33 23.47
N ARG A 8 1.82 4.99 22.57
CA ARG A 8 0.78 4.32 21.75
C ARG A 8 1.41 3.13 21.04
N LYS A 9 0.87 1.93 21.25
CA LYS A 9 1.34 0.72 20.57
C LYS A 9 1.10 0.86 19.07
N TYR A 10 2.13 0.58 18.26
CA TYR A 10 2.01 0.63 16.81
C TYR A 10 0.95 -0.37 16.32
N LYS A 11 0.01 0.11 15.51
CA LYS A 11 -0.99 -0.72 14.84
C LYS A 11 -0.93 -0.46 13.33
N SER A 12 -0.82 -1.55 12.57
CA SER A 12 -0.84 -1.51 11.12
C SER A 12 -2.26 -1.69 10.59
N TYR A 13 -2.68 -0.78 9.72
CA TYR A 13 -4.02 -0.74 9.12
C TYR A 13 -3.95 -1.11 7.63
N THR A 14 -4.93 -1.86 7.13
CA THR A 14 -5.07 -2.13 5.69
C THR A 14 -5.53 -0.87 4.95
N ALA A 15 -5.38 -0.86 3.61
CA ALA A 15 -5.90 0.23 2.79
C ALA A 15 -7.42 0.42 3.00
N VAL A 16 -8.17 -0.69 3.10
CA VAL A 16 -9.62 -0.69 3.37
C VAL A 16 -9.93 -0.05 4.71
N ASP A 17 -9.23 -0.45 5.78
CA ASP A 17 -9.44 0.11 7.12
C ASP A 17 -9.18 1.62 7.13
N LYS A 18 -8.09 2.06 6.49
CA LYS A 18 -7.73 3.48 6.39
C LYS A 18 -8.83 4.29 5.70
N ILE A 19 -9.39 3.77 4.60
CA ILE A 19 -10.50 4.42 3.89
C ILE A 19 -11.77 4.47 4.77
N LYS A 20 -12.08 3.39 5.48
CA LYS A 20 -13.24 3.35 6.40
C LYS A 20 -13.09 4.40 7.51
N ILE A 21 -11.90 4.51 8.10
CA ILE A 21 -11.59 5.50 9.14
C ILE A 21 -11.65 6.93 8.57
N LEU A 22 -11.14 7.15 7.35
CA LEU A 22 -11.21 8.45 6.69
C LEU A 22 -12.65 8.88 6.36
N LYS A 23 -13.52 7.95 5.98
CA LYS A 23 -14.96 8.21 5.78
C LYS A 23 -15.62 8.66 7.09
N GLU A 24 -15.32 7.99 8.20
CA GLU A 24 -15.84 8.37 9.52
C GLU A 24 -15.29 9.73 9.99
N CYS A 25 -14.07 10.08 9.61
CA CYS A 25 -13.47 11.39 9.88
C CYS A 25 -14.13 12.54 9.09
N GLY A 26 -14.89 12.27 8.03
CA GLY A 26 -15.71 13.28 7.36
C GLY A 26 -16.88 13.76 8.23
N ASN A 27 -17.37 12.89 9.12
CA ASN A 27 -18.57 13.13 9.93
C ASN A 27 -18.24 13.48 11.40
N ALA A 28 -16.97 13.41 11.80
CA ALA A 28 -16.54 13.58 13.19
C ALA A 28 -15.19 14.30 13.27
N SER A 29 -14.92 14.93 14.42
CA SER A 29 -13.63 15.60 14.65
C SER A 29 -12.46 14.61 14.64
N MET A 30 -11.31 15.03 14.08
CA MET A 30 -10.08 14.22 14.09
C MET A 30 -9.66 13.80 15.50
N ALA A 31 -9.95 14.62 16.52
CA ALA A 31 -9.68 14.31 17.92
C ALA A 31 -10.52 13.12 18.42
N LYS A 32 -11.79 13.02 18.02
CA LYS A 32 -12.66 11.89 18.36
C LYS A 32 -12.18 10.60 17.69
N ILE A 33 -11.84 10.66 16.40
CA ILE A 33 -11.31 9.51 15.64
C ILE A 33 -9.95 9.05 16.21
N SER A 34 -9.08 10.01 16.56
CA SER A 34 -7.78 9.74 17.19
C SER A 34 -7.93 8.93 18.47
N ARG A 35 -8.86 9.32 19.36
CA ARG A 35 -9.15 8.57 20.61
C ARG A 35 -9.77 7.21 20.32
N LYS A 36 -10.77 7.15 19.44
CA LYS A 36 -11.52 5.92 19.11
C LYS A 36 -10.62 4.82 18.57
N TYR A 37 -9.71 5.16 17.66
CA TYR A 37 -8.83 4.17 17.00
C TYR A 37 -7.41 4.13 17.57
N ASN A 38 -7.12 4.95 18.58
CA ASN A 38 -5.78 5.18 19.13
C ASN A 38 -4.74 5.53 18.04
N ILE A 39 -5.09 6.44 17.14
CA ILE A 39 -4.26 6.87 16.00
C ILE A 39 -3.84 8.32 16.21
N SER A 40 -2.58 8.67 15.95
CA SER A 40 -2.17 10.07 16.00
C SER A 40 -2.90 10.92 14.95
N THR A 41 -3.23 12.16 15.29
CA THR A 41 -3.84 13.11 14.34
C THR A 41 -2.95 13.33 13.12
N GLN A 42 -1.62 13.29 13.28
CA GLN A 42 -0.66 13.35 12.18
C GLN A 42 -0.81 12.18 11.20
N THR A 43 -1.00 10.96 11.71
CA THR A 43 -1.23 9.78 10.86
C THR A 43 -2.51 9.92 10.05
N ILE A 44 -3.60 10.43 10.65
CA ILE A 44 -4.87 10.68 9.95
C ILE A 44 -4.68 11.72 8.84
N ARG A 45 -3.97 12.83 9.13
CA ARG A 45 -3.61 13.84 8.12
C ARG A 45 -2.81 13.25 6.97
N ASN A 46 -1.82 12.41 7.26
CA ASN A 46 -1.01 11.73 6.24
C ASN A 46 -1.85 10.78 5.38
N TRP A 47 -2.83 10.07 5.95
CA TRP A 47 -3.75 9.24 5.17
C TRP A 47 -4.66 10.09 4.29
N LYS A 48 -5.15 11.23 4.79
CA LYS A 48 -5.95 12.17 4.00
C LYS A 48 -5.17 12.71 2.79
N LYS A 49 -3.88 13.05 2.97
CA LYS A 49 -3.00 13.46 1.86
C LYS A 49 -2.83 12.37 0.80
N ASN A 50 -2.77 11.10 1.20
CA ASN A 50 -2.60 9.95 0.30
C ASN A 50 -3.92 9.24 -0.03
N LYS A 51 -5.08 9.91 0.10
CA LYS A 51 -6.40 9.29 -0.03
C LYS A 51 -6.60 8.65 -1.40
N LEU A 52 -6.22 9.32 -2.48
CA LEU A 52 -6.37 8.82 -3.85
C LEU A 52 -5.65 7.49 -4.06
N GLN A 53 -4.41 7.38 -3.57
CA GLN A 53 -3.63 6.13 -3.63
C GLN A 53 -4.28 5.02 -2.82
N LEU A 54 -4.85 5.32 -1.65
CA LEU A 54 -5.57 4.34 -0.83
C LEU A 54 -6.87 3.86 -1.50
N GLU A 55 -7.58 4.75 -2.20
CA GLU A 55 -8.79 4.41 -2.97
C GLU A 55 -8.45 3.51 -4.16
N GLU A 56 -7.38 3.82 -4.89
CA GLU A 56 -6.89 2.99 -6.00
C GLU A 56 -6.54 1.56 -5.55
N LEU A 57 -5.82 1.44 -4.43
CA LEU A 57 -5.49 0.14 -3.83
C LEU A 57 -6.72 -0.63 -3.35
N THR A 58 -7.80 0.06 -3.03
CA THR A 58 -9.04 -0.59 -2.60
C THR A 58 -9.84 -1.11 -3.80
N ARG A 59 -9.74 -0.45 -4.97
CA ARG A 59 -10.40 -0.90 -6.21
C ARG A 59 -9.81 -2.21 -6.76
N ASN A 60 -8.50 -2.41 -6.62
CA ASN A 60 -7.88 -3.65 -7.01
C ASN A 60 -8.13 -4.73 -5.93
N LYS A 61 -8.92 -5.77 -6.29
CA LYS A 61 -9.35 -6.83 -5.35
C LYS A 61 -8.17 -7.59 -4.72
N ASN A 62 -7.03 -7.66 -5.41
CA ASN A 62 -5.84 -8.32 -4.90
C ASN A 62 -5.07 -7.48 -3.87
N SER A 63 -5.36 -6.17 -3.77
CA SER A 63 -4.66 -5.24 -2.88
C SER A 63 -5.42 -4.85 -1.61
N SER A 64 -6.62 -5.39 -1.37
CA SER A 64 -7.40 -5.05 -0.18
C SER A 64 -6.68 -5.38 1.14
N LYS A 65 -5.79 -6.38 1.16
CA LYS A 65 -4.98 -6.76 2.33
C LYS A 65 -3.68 -5.94 2.47
N ILE A 66 -3.37 -5.04 1.52
CA ILE A 66 -2.15 -4.25 1.55
C ILE A 66 -2.20 -3.24 2.71
N LYS A 67 -1.18 -3.29 3.57
CA LYS A 67 -0.99 -2.35 4.68
C LYS A 67 0.00 -1.24 4.37
N ARG A 68 0.90 -1.47 3.41
CA ARG A 68 1.96 -0.53 2.99
C ARG A 68 2.10 -0.50 1.48
N VAL A 69 2.10 0.70 0.92
CA VAL A 69 2.42 0.93 -0.49
C VAL A 69 3.94 0.90 -0.62
N ARG A 70 4.46 0.01 -1.48
CA ARG A 70 5.84 0.05 -1.94
C ARG A 70 5.81 0.67 -3.32
N ARG A 71 6.58 1.74 -3.51
CA ARG A 71 6.83 2.26 -4.86
C ARG A 71 7.97 1.44 -5.46
N PRO A 72 7.86 1.06 -6.73
CA PRO A 72 8.95 0.41 -7.42
C PRO A 72 10.12 1.40 -7.58
N THR A 73 11.34 0.88 -7.66
CA THR A 73 12.54 1.70 -7.89
C THR A 73 12.52 2.29 -9.31
N SER A 74 12.03 1.53 -10.30
CA SER A 74 11.81 1.99 -11.66
C SER A 74 10.46 1.45 -12.17
N GLU A 75 9.48 2.34 -12.30
CA GLU A 75 8.15 1.97 -12.80
C GLU A 75 8.20 1.47 -14.25
N VAL A 76 9.06 2.08 -15.07
CA VAL A 76 9.20 1.73 -16.49
C VAL A 76 9.77 0.33 -16.64
N PHE A 77 10.84 0.03 -15.88
CA PHE A 77 11.47 -1.28 -15.88
C PHE A 77 10.52 -2.38 -15.40
N ASP A 78 9.88 -2.17 -14.24
CA ASP A 78 8.94 -3.15 -13.67
C ASP A 78 7.75 -3.39 -14.62
N LYS A 79 7.25 -2.35 -15.30
CA LYS A 79 6.20 -2.49 -16.32
C LYS A 79 6.67 -3.31 -17.52
N ALA A 80 7.84 -3.02 -18.07
CA ALA A 80 8.39 -3.75 -19.21
C ALA A 80 8.57 -5.24 -18.89
N LEU A 81 9.16 -5.55 -17.73
CA LEU A 81 9.33 -6.93 -17.26
C LEU A 81 7.98 -7.62 -17.02
N HIS A 82 6.99 -6.89 -16.48
CA HIS A 82 5.65 -7.43 -16.26
C HIS A 82 4.91 -7.75 -17.56
N ILE A 83 5.03 -6.89 -18.59
CA ILE A 83 4.44 -7.12 -19.93
C ILE A 83 5.02 -8.41 -20.53
N TRP A 84 6.35 -8.54 -20.54
CA TRP A 84 7.02 -9.76 -21.02
C TRP A 84 6.55 -11.02 -20.28
N PHE A 85 6.42 -10.95 -18.94
CA PHE A 85 5.90 -12.07 -18.14
C PHE A 85 4.44 -12.40 -18.49
N GLN A 86 3.59 -11.39 -18.70
CA GLN A 86 2.19 -11.58 -19.09
C GLN A 86 2.07 -12.26 -20.46
N GLU A 87 2.88 -11.86 -21.45
CA GLU A 87 2.90 -12.47 -22.78
C GLU A 87 3.17 -13.97 -22.72
N LEU A 88 4.13 -14.39 -21.91
CA LEU A 88 4.46 -15.81 -21.78
C LEU A 88 3.39 -16.59 -21.00
N ARG A 89 2.79 -15.96 -19.98
CA ARG A 89 1.63 -16.52 -19.27
C ARG A 89 0.43 -16.71 -20.18
N MET A 90 0.18 -15.80 -21.13
CA MET A 90 -0.89 -15.93 -22.13
C MET A 90 -0.64 -17.09 -23.08
N ARG A 91 0.62 -17.44 -23.35
CA ARG A 91 1.01 -18.62 -24.14
C ARG A 91 1.02 -19.92 -23.32
N SER A 92 0.52 -19.90 -22.08
CA SER A 92 0.50 -21.03 -21.15
C SER A 92 1.89 -21.62 -20.84
N ILE A 93 2.95 -20.81 -21.00
CA ILE A 93 4.33 -21.24 -20.69
C ILE A 93 4.55 -21.11 -19.17
N PRO A 94 4.87 -22.20 -18.46
CA PRO A 94 5.19 -22.13 -17.04
C PRO A 94 6.56 -21.46 -16.87
N ILE A 95 6.60 -20.39 -16.06
CA ILE A 95 7.83 -19.63 -15.79
C ILE A 95 8.15 -19.69 -14.32
N SER A 96 9.39 -20.06 -14.02
CA SER A 96 9.94 -20.05 -12.67
C SER A 96 10.56 -18.67 -12.35
N GLY A 97 10.59 -18.33 -11.06
CA GLY A 97 11.20 -17.08 -10.59
C GLY A 97 12.66 -16.84 -11.05
N PRO A 98 13.53 -17.88 -11.11
CA PRO A 98 14.88 -17.73 -11.65
C PRO A 98 14.94 -17.21 -13.09
N ILE A 99 14.01 -17.64 -13.95
CA ILE A 99 13.94 -17.19 -15.35
C ILE A 99 13.57 -15.70 -15.41
N ILE A 100 12.60 -15.27 -14.59
CA ILE A 100 12.23 -13.85 -14.48
C ILE A 100 13.43 -13.01 -14.02
N LYS A 101 14.19 -13.51 -13.03
CA LYS A 101 15.39 -12.83 -12.52
C LYS A 101 16.47 -12.72 -13.60
N ALA A 102 16.68 -13.77 -14.39
CA ALA A 102 17.64 -13.75 -15.49
C ALA A 102 17.26 -12.69 -16.53
N LYS A 103 15.98 -12.64 -16.92
CA LYS A 103 15.48 -11.62 -17.86
C LYS A 103 15.60 -10.20 -17.29
N ALA A 104 15.29 -10.01 -16.01
CA ALA A 104 15.46 -8.73 -15.35
C ALA A 104 16.93 -8.26 -15.36
N LEU A 105 17.88 -9.16 -15.15
CA LEU A 105 19.31 -8.85 -15.20
C LEU A 105 19.76 -8.50 -16.62
N GLU A 106 19.26 -9.22 -17.63
CA GLU A 106 19.51 -8.91 -19.04
C GLU A 106 19.00 -7.50 -19.39
N MET A 107 17.74 -7.20 -19.08
CA MET A 107 17.12 -5.88 -19.31
C MET A 107 17.75 -4.74 -18.52
N SER A 108 18.51 -5.04 -17.45
CA SER A 108 19.20 -4.00 -16.67
C SER A 108 20.54 -3.58 -17.26
N LYS A 109 21.07 -4.34 -18.23
CA LYS A 109 22.35 -4.09 -18.88
C LYS A 109 22.22 -3.33 -20.19
N GLU A 110 21.02 -3.31 -20.77
CA GLU A 110 20.63 -2.43 -21.88
C GLU A 110 20.32 -1.02 -21.36
#